data_AF-A0A2V6RKZ2-F1
#
_entry.id   AF-A0A2V6RKZ2-F1
#
_cell.length_a   1.000
_cell.length_b   1.000
_cell.length_c   1.000
_cell.angle_alpha   90.00
_cell.angle_beta   90.00
_cell.angle_gamma   90.00
#
_symmetry.space_group_name_H-M   'P 1'
#
loop_
_entity.id
_entity.type
_entity.pdbx_description
1 polymer ?
#
loop_
_entity_poly.entity_id
_entity_poly.type
_entity_poly.pdbx_seq_one_letter_code
_entity_poly.pdbx_strand_id
1 'polypeptide(L)'
;MAIVQAILALISRSLGSILSSLFGWAVVALFGQTTSREKAWLSGLVGAAAAWPILLLGIVWPRLATLVLAFVPLPSRIPTWSIRLVWVLLALAVPFALGIALAARARGVPPTIPGTAPATRLPGGLDPVRMTPIPHSPLSRSKGVRLLGGIPITLAIAASFFIVFVTTPVRRLLAIVRRQVDVQVPLVTDARGYELVAKEVAVTLTRHGFEVHAVEPPWWVTAPSKILFTFGGPSFRDYVPERLACLRGPRLEVVLYANGLAMRGSAQDTAWAHGLLVEALTAAPAYQTFDPGAQDIERQIRSVWAVFRQNPAAHVGAAALEARLDEITREIRNLPVDYEEWQIVYRQALQLDRALRGEKQMLKADMESELAMAKGLAMAVLVTVLGLNMLLVALVFALATVMPGWLAALLIGGGLVVIGGILGYVSWTRRVTSPLALTRKTIREDSQWVKERLA
;
A
#
# COMPACT_ATOMS: atom_id res chain seq x y z
N MET A 1 9.56 -41.53 14.73
CA MET A 1 9.93 -40.32 15.50
C MET A 1 10.55 -39.22 14.63
N ALA A 2 11.61 -39.48 13.84
CA ALA A 2 12.29 -38.46 13.03
C ALA A 2 11.39 -37.77 11.97
N ILE A 3 10.52 -38.52 11.28
CA ILE A 3 9.59 -37.96 10.27
C ILE A 3 8.56 -37.04 10.93
N VAL A 4 8.04 -37.41 12.10
CA VAL A 4 7.09 -36.58 12.86
C VAL A 4 7.77 -35.30 13.34
N GLN A 5 9.00 -35.36 13.85
CA GLN A 5 9.77 -34.18 14.23
C GLN A 5 10.09 -33.28 13.03
N ALA A 6 10.43 -33.84 11.87
CA ALA A 6 10.68 -33.07 10.65
C ALA A 6 9.42 -32.37 10.14
N ILE A 7 8.27 -33.05 10.13
CA ILE A 7 6.97 -32.44 9.77
C ILE A 7 6.58 -31.37 10.78
N LEU A 8 6.73 -31.63 12.07
CA LEU A 8 6.40 -30.67 13.13
C LEU A 8 7.29 -29.42 13.07
N ALA A 9 8.58 -29.59 12.75
CA ALA A 9 9.53 -28.49 12.54
C ALA A 9 9.24 -27.71 11.25
N LEU A 10 8.82 -28.39 10.18
CA LEU A 10 8.41 -27.75 8.93
C LEU A 10 7.12 -26.92 9.13
N ILE A 11 6.15 -27.50 9.84
CA ILE A 11 4.90 -26.83 10.21
C ILE A 11 5.21 -25.64 11.10
N SER A 12 5.99 -25.78 12.18
CA SER A 12 6.30 -24.67 13.08
C SER A 12 7.07 -23.54 12.40
N ARG A 13 8.04 -23.87 11.52
CA ARG A 13 8.78 -22.88 10.72
C ARG A 13 7.89 -22.15 9.72
N SER A 14 7.02 -22.88 9.02
CA SER A 14 6.07 -22.27 8.08
C SER A 14 5.04 -21.41 8.81
N LEU A 15 4.48 -21.89 9.93
CA LEU A 15 3.50 -21.18 10.74
C LEU A 15 4.08 -19.86 11.26
N GLY A 16 5.35 -19.85 11.68
CA GLY A 16 6.06 -18.63 12.09
C GLY A 16 6.17 -17.60 10.95
N SER A 17 6.56 -18.03 9.75
CA SER A 17 6.66 -17.13 8.58
C SER A 17 5.30 -16.63 8.08
N ILE A 18 4.27 -17.47 8.17
CA ILE A 18 2.91 -17.11 7.78
C ILE A 18 2.37 -16.11 8.79
N LEU A 19 2.52 -16.38 10.09
CA LEU A 19 2.06 -15.49 11.15
C LEU A 19 2.77 -14.14 11.12
N SER A 20 4.08 -14.10 10.90
CA SER A 20 4.82 -12.84 10.77
C SER A 20 4.38 -12.02 9.54
N SER A 21 4.12 -12.70 8.43
CA SER A 21 3.59 -12.07 7.21
C SER A 21 2.18 -11.53 7.42
N LEU A 22 1.27 -12.34 7.99
CA LEU A 22 -0.10 -11.95 8.32
C LEU A 22 -0.12 -10.77 9.29
N PHE A 23 0.72 -10.81 10.32
CA PHE A 23 0.87 -9.74 11.28
C PHE A 23 1.34 -8.45 10.59
N GLY A 24 2.36 -8.53 9.74
CA GLY A 24 2.84 -7.40 8.95
C GLY A 24 1.76 -6.81 8.05
N TRP A 25 0.94 -7.64 7.39
CA TRP A 25 -0.18 -7.17 6.57
C TRP A 25 -1.27 -6.53 7.39
N ALA A 26 -1.59 -7.07 8.56
CA ALA A 26 -2.61 -6.52 9.43
C ALA A 26 -2.22 -5.15 9.99
N VAL A 27 -0.96 -4.96 10.37
CA VAL A 27 -0.45 -3.65 10.83
C VAL A 27 -0.57 -2.61 9.71
N VAL A 28 -0.13 -2.95 8.48
CA VAL A 28 -0.22 -2.03 7.33
C VAL A 28 -1.68 -1.76 6.94
N ALA A 29 -2.56 -2.74 7.02
CA ALA A 29 -3.98 -2.55 6.73
C ALA A 29 -4.70 -1.70 7.79
N LEU A 30 -4.22 -1.69 9.04
CA LEU A 30 -4.82 -0.92 10.13
C LEU A 30 -4.35 0.54 10.16
N PHE A 31 -3.07 0.79 9.90
CA PHE A 31 -2.47 2.13 10.01
C PHE A 31 -2.02 2.76 8.68
N GLY A 32 -2.16 2.02 7.58
CA GLY A 32 -1.60 2.42 6.28
C GLY A 32 -0.10 2.17 6.18
N GLN A 33 0.52 2.77 5.16
CA GLN A 33 1.98 2.79 5.04
C GLN A 33 2.54 3.87 5.97
N THR A 34 3.63 3.54 6.65
CA THR A 34 4.36 4.45 7.56
C THR A 34 5.85 4.17 7.42
N THR A 35 6.69 5.13 7.80
CA THR A 35 8.16 4.96 7.79
C THR A 35 8.60 3.68 8.51
N SER A 36 9.72 3.08 8.11
CA SER A 36 10.24 1.84 8.70
C SER A 36 10.38 1.90 10.24
N ARG A 37 10.79 3.06 10.77
CA ARG A 37 10.93 3.31 12.20
C ARG A 37 9.57 3.36 12.91
N GLU A 38 8.60 4.06 12.32
CA GLU A 38 7.24 4.14 12.88
C GLU A 38 6.51 2.81 12.78
N LYS A 39 6.68 2.09 11.67
CA LYS A 39 6.13 0.75 11.45
C LYS A 39 6.63 -0.23 12.50
N ALA A 40 7.91 -0.22 12.84
CA ALA A 40 8.46 -1.07 13.89
C ALA A 40 7.80 -0.80 15.26
N TRP A 41 7.59 0.47 15.59
CA TRP A 41 6.92 0.86 16.82
C TRP A 41 5.42 0.50 16.83
N LEU A 42 4.68 0.79 15.76
CA LEU A 42 3.26 0.41 15.59
C LEU A 42 3.09 -1.10 15.63
N SER A 43 4.03 -1.85 15.04
CA SER A 43 4.07 -3.32 15.11
C SER A 43 4.25 -3.79 16.56
N GLY A 44 5.15 -3.18 17.33
CA GLY A 44 5.31 -3.48 18.75
C GLY A 44 4.04 -3.19 19.55
N LEU A 45 3.40 -2.05 19.26
CA LEU A 45 2.17 -1.59 19.90
C LEU A 45 0.99 -2.54 19.64
N VAL A 46 0.77 -2.90 18.37
CA VAL A 46 -0.26 -3.88 17.97
C VAL A 46 0.07 -5.27 18.48
N GLY A 47 1.34 -5.67 18.50
CA GLY A 47 1.76 -6.96 19.02
C GLY A 47 1.41 -7.10 20.50
N ALA A 48 1.69 -6.06 21.29
CA ALA A 48 1.30 -6.01 22.70
C ALA A 48 -0.23 -6.03 22.87
N ALA A 49 -0.98 -5.26 22.06
CA ALA A 49 -2.43 -5.25 22.12
C ALA A 49 -3.06 -6.60 21.70
N ALA A 50 -2.54 -7.24 20.65
CA ALA A 50 -3.01 -8.53 20.17
C ALA A 50 -2.69 -9.68 21.15
N ALA A 51 -1.60 -9.58 21.90
CA ALA A 51 -1.26 -10.53 22.96
C ALA A 51 -2.22 -10.41 24.16
N TRP A 52 -2.82 -9.24 24.40
CA TRP A 52 -3.60 -8.98 25.61
C TRP A 52 -4.81 -9.92 25.81
N PRO A 53 -5.67 -10.20 24.80
CA PRO A 53 -6.73 -11.19 24.94
C PRO A 53 -6.23 -12.61 25.24
N ILE A 54 -5.05 -12.98 24.71
CA ILE A 54 -4.41 -14.28 25.00
C ILE A 54 -3.99 -14.34 26.47
N LEU A 55 -3.49 -13.23 27.02
CA LEU A 55 -3.17 -13.14 28.45
C LEU A 55 -4.42 -13.32 29.31
N LEU A 56 -5.51 -12.62 28.99
CA LEU A 56 -6.78 -12.76 29.70
C LEU A 56 -7.33 -14.19 29.63
N LEU A 57 -7.29 -14.80 28.43
CA LEU A 57 -7.73 -16.17 28.25
C LEU A 57 -6.84 -17.17 29.00
N GLY A 58 -5.55 -16.90 29.13
CA GLY A 58 -4.62 -17.68 29.96
C GLY A 58 -4.88 -17.59 31.46
N ILE A 59 -5.48 -16.48 31.94
CA ILE A 59 -5.92 -16.34 33.33
C ILE A 59 -7.14 -17.24 33.60
N VAL A 60 -8.10 -17.24 32.67
CA VAL A 60 -9.33 -18.05 32.77
C VAL A 60 -9.04 -19.54 32.52
N TRP A 61 -8.17 -19.85 31.55
CA TRP A 61 -7.83 -21.21 31.12
C TRP A 61 -6.31 -21.45 31.24
N PRO A 62 -5.81 -21.86 32.42
CA PRO A 62 -4.37 -21.95 32.70
C PRO A 62 -3.61 -22.95 31.82
N ARG A 63 -4.29 -23.91 31.19
CA ARG A 63 -3.69 -24.84 30.21
C ARG A 63 -3.15 -24.11 28.97
N LEU A 64 -3.72 -22.96 28.62
CA LEU A 64 -3.22 -22.14 27.51
C LEU A 64 -1.93 -21.42 27.89
N ALA A 65 -1.80 -20.94 29.13
CA ALA A 65 -0.56 -20.34 29.62
C ALA A 65 0.58 -21.36 29.58
N THR A 66 0.32 -22.62 29.95
CA THR A 66 1.31 -23.70 29.84
C THR A 66 1.66 -24.05 28.40
N LEU A 67 0.72 -23.95 27.44
CA LEU A 67 0.99 -24.18 26.02
C LEU A 67 1.94 -23.11 25.45
N VAL A 68 1.73 -21.85 25.80
CA VAL A 68 2.59 -20.74 25.39
C VAL A 68 3.97 -20.85 26.03
N LEU A 69 4.02 -21.19 27.33
CA LEU A 69 5.27 -21.37 28.06
C LEU A 69 6.02 -22.65 27.68
N ALA A 70 5.39 -23.63 27.04
CA ALA A 70 6.09 -24.82 26.55
C ALA A 70 7.16 -24.50 25.47
N PHE A 71 7.04 -23.34 24.81
CA PHE A 71 8.04 -22.84 23.86
C PHE A 71 9.21 -22.11 24.53
N VAL A 72 9.12 -21.85 25.85
CA VAL A 72 10.16 -21.21 26.65
C VAL A 72 10.73 -22.26 27.61
N PRO A 73 12.02 -22.62 27.53
CA PRO A 73 12.60 -23.60 28.45
C PRO A 73 12.58 -23.05 29.87
N LEU A 74 11.61 -23.47 30.67
CA LEU A 74 11.49 -23.08 32.08
C LEU A 74 12.24 -24.07 32.96
N PRO A 75 13.18 -23.62 33.82
CA PRO A 75 13.82 -24.48 34.80
C PRO A 75 12.80 -24.99 35.83
N SER A 76 12.93 -26.26 36.23
CA SER A 76 11.99 -27.00 37.09
C SER A 76 11.81 -26.47 38.53
N ARG A 77 12.45 -25.35 38.88
CA ARG A 77 12.42 -24.73 40.22
C ARG A 77 11.40 -23.60 40.38
N ILE A 78 10.63 -23.25 39.34
CA ILE A 78 9.69 -22.13 39.39
C ILE A 78 8.31 -22.60 39.89
N PRO A 79 7.79 -22.07 41.02
CA PRO A 79 6.47 -22.43 41.52
C PRO A 79 5.36 -22.04 40.55
N THR A 80 4.36 -22.90 40.36
CA THR A 80 3.23 -22.66 39.43
C THR A 80 2.38 -21.43 39.77
N TRP A 81 2.37 -20.96 41.02
CA TRP A 81 1.68 -19.72 41.42
C TRP A 81 2.38 -18.45 40.90
N SER A 82 3.71 -18.48 40.77
CA SER A 82 4.50 -17.34 40.27
C SER A 82 4.21 -17.07 38.79
N ILE A 83 4.00 -18.14 38.00
CA ILE A 83 3.59 -18.05 36.60
C ILE A 83 2.25 -17.31 36.49
N ARG A 84 1.28 -17.64 37.36
CA ARG A 84 -0.04 -16.96 37.37
C ARG A 84 0.08 -15.49 37.74
N LEU A 85 0.89 -15.16 38.75
CA LEU A 85 1.12 -13.76 39.12
C LEU A 85 1.80 -12.97 38.02
N VAL A 86 2.81 -13.55 37.35
CA VAL A 86 3.45 -12.92 36.19
C VAL A 86 2.44 -12.72 35.07
N TRP A 87 1.57 -13.69 34.80
CA TRP A 87 0.53 -13.59 33.77
C TRP A 87 -0.50 -12.49 34.06
N VAL A 88 -0.97 -12.41 35.30
CA VAL A 88 -1.91 -11.37 35.77
C VAL A 88 -1.25 -9.99 35.75
N LEU A 89 0.00 -9.90 36.20
CA LEU A 89 0.79 -8.68 36.16
C LEU A 89 0.97 -8.20 34.71
N LEU A 90 1.29 -9.11 33.77
CA LEU A 90 1.42 -8.78 32.35
C LEU A 90 0.09 -8.30 31.77
N ALA A 91 -1.02 -8.98 32.09
CA ALA A 91 -2.35 -8.61 31.63
C ALA A 91 -2.79 -7.22 32.13
N LEU A 92 -2.34 -6.81 33.32
CA LEU A 92 -2.60 -5.47 33.87
C LEU A 92 -1.63 -4.42 33.32
N ALA A 93 -0.35 -4.78 33.13
CA ALA A 93 0.69 -3.86 32.68
C ALA A 93 0.56 -3.47 31.20
N VAL A 94 0.13 -4.40 30.33
CA VAL A 94 0.04 -4.16 28.88
C VAL A 94 -0.87 -2.97 28.53
N PRO A 95 -2.14 -2.90 28.99
CA PRO A 95 -3.00 -1.76 28.69
C PRO A 95 -2.47 -0.43 29.22
N PHE A 96 -1.80 -0.47 30.37
CA PHE A 96 -1.24 0.69 31.02
C PHE A 96 -0.03 1.25 30.25
N ALA A 97 0.89 0.36 29.86
CA ALA A 97 2.05 0.71 29.04
C ALA A 97 1.61 1.27 27.67
N LEU A 98 0.59 0.68 27.05
CA LEU A 98 0.00 1.16 25.79
C LEU A 98 -0.61 2.56 25.93
N GLY A 99 -1.38 2.80 27.00
CA GLY A 99 -1.95 4.12 27.29
C GLY A 99 -0.91 5.22 27.48
N ILE A 100 0.18 4.92 28.20
CA ILE A 100 1.30 5.86 28.38
C ILE A 100 2.04 6.09 27.05
N ALA A 101 2.33 5.04 26.30
CA ALA A 101 3.05 5.11 25.04
C ALA A 101 2.32 5.99 24.01
N LEU A 102 0.99 5.88 23.91
CA LEU A 102 0.18 6.71 23.02
C LEU A 102 0.07 8.15 23.50
N ALA A 103 -0.13 8.37 24.80
CA ALA A 103 -0.20 9.72 25.39
C ALA A 103 1.12 10.49 25.23
N ALA A 104 2.26 9.81 25.23
CA ALA A 104 3.56 10.43 25.02
C ALA A 104 3.76 10.95 23.57
N ARG A 105 3.05 10.40 22.58
CA ARG A 105 3.22 10.67 21.14
C ARG A 105 2.21 11.65 20.54
N ALA A 106 1.06 11.91 21.17
CA ALA A 106 0.10 12.94 20.74
C ALA A 106 0.64 14.41 20.77
N ARG A 107 1.97 14.57 20.78
CA ARG A 107 2.74 15.81 20.78
C ARG A 107 3.25 16.20 19.38
N GLY A 108 2.76 15.56 18.30
CA GLY A 108 3.06 15.99 16.93
C GLY A 108 1.98 16.95 16.44
N VAL A 109 2.35 18.20 16.12
CA VAL A 109 1.47 19.11 15.38
C VAL A 109 1.33 18.54 13.96
N PRO A 110 0.12 18.29 13.43
CA PRO A 110 -0.04 17.80 12.07
C PRO A 110 0.58 18.80 11.08
N PRO A 111 1.28 18.33 10.02
CA PRO A 111 1.92 19.21 9.06
C PRO A 111 0.85 20.12 8.43
N THR A 112 0.97 21.43 8.65
CA THR A 112 0.06 22.42 8.05
C THR A 112 0.34 22.48 6.56
N ILE A 113 -0.61 22.04 5.74
CA ILE A 113 -0.53 22.17 4.27
C ILE A 113 -0.81 23.64 3.90
N PRO A 114 0.11 24.34 3.22
CA PRO A 114 -0.16 25.70 2.75
C PRO A 114 -1.37 25.70 1.81
N GLY A 115 -2.39 26.53 2.11
CA GLY A 115 -3.65 26.61 1.36
C GLY A 115 -4.88 26.01 2.06
N THR A 116 -4.71 25.26 3.16
CA THR A 116 -5.82 24.69 3.96
C THR A 116 -5.93 25.25 5.38
N ALA A 117 -4.96 26.09 5.78
CA ALA A 117 -4.93 26.74 7.08
C ALA A 117 -6.19 27.59 7.33
N PRO A 118 -6.71 27.66 8.58
CA PRO A 118 -7.69 28.67 8.94
C PRO A 118 -7.09 30.06 8.67
N ALA A 119 -7.84 30.90 7.95
CA ALA A 119 -7.47 32.28 7.68
C ALA A 119 -7.33 33.05 9.01
N THR A 120 -6.12 33.07 9.55
CA THR A 120 -5.78 33.89 10.72
C THR A 120 -4.52 34.67 10.41
N ARG A 121 -4.73 35.83 9.78
CA ARG A 121 -4.22 37.17 10.17
C ARG A 121 -4.15 38.07 8.94
N LEU A 122 -5.17 38.93 8.78
CA LEU A 122 -4.96 40.26 8.22
C LEU A 122 -4.76 41.23 9.39
N PRO A 123 -3.82 42.17 9.32
CA PRO A 123 -3.66 43.19 10.34
C PRO A 123 -4.74 44.27 10.14
N GLY A 124 -5.79 44.23 10.97
CA GLY A 124 -6.75 45.33 11.06
C GLY A 124 -8.19 44.89 11.35
N GLY A 125 -8.72 45.35 12.49
CA GLY A 125 -10.13 45.71 12.65
C GLY A 125 -11.16 44.61 12.85
N LEU A 126 -11.59 44.45 14.12
CA LEU A 126 -12.96 44.21 14.61
C LEU A 126 -13.79 43.07 13.99
N ASP A 127 -13.82 41.93 14.70
CA ASP A 127 -15.04 41.32 15.27
C ASP A 127 -14.65 40.10 16.13
N PRO A 128 -15.22 39.90 17.34
CA PRO A 128 -15.01 38.68 18.10
C PRO A 128 -15.85 37.57 17.45
N VAL A 129 -15.35 37.00 16.35
CA VAL A 129 -15.86 35.73 15.83
C VAL A 129 -15.82 34.76 17.00
N ARG A 130 -16.98 34.26 17.42
CA ARG A 130 -17.10 33.20 18.42
C ARG A 130 -16.06 32.14 18.09
N MET A 131 -15.01 32.06 18.90
CA MET A 131 -14.12 30.92 18.91
C MET A 131 -15.00 29.73 19.19
N THR A 132 -15.36 28.99 18.13
CA THR A 132 -15.77 27.61 18.30
C THR A 132 -14.63 26.96 19.08
N PRO A 133 -14.92 26.36 20.25
CA PRO A 133 -13.86 25.85 21.11
C PRO A 133 -13.05 24.86 20.29
N ILE A 134 -11.74 25.14 20.17
CA ILE A 134 -10.76 24.17 19.69
C ILE A 134 -11.03 22.88 20.47
N PRO A 135 -11.21 21.71 19.81
CA PRO A 135 -11.44 20.45 20.49
C PRO A 135 -10.40 20.29 21.59
N HIS A 136 -10.90 20.17 22.83
CA HIS A 136 -10.12 20.25 24.05
C HIS A 136 -8.86 19.37 23.96
N SER A 137 -7.70 19.97 24.19
CA SER A 137 -6.44 19.23 24.29
C SER A 137 -6.58 18.15 25.39
N PRO A 138 -6.07 16.93 25.19
CA PRO A 138 -6.25 15.79 26.10
C PRO A 138 -5.52 15.94 27.46
N LEU A 139 -5.10 17.15 27.81
CA LEU A 139 -4.31 17.49 29.00
C LEU A 139 -5.15 17.98 30.18
N SER A 140 -6.47 18.18 30.01
CA SER A 140 -7.37 18.56 31.12
C SER A 140 -7.90 17.37 31.96
N ARG A 141 -7.66 16.11 31.55
CA ARG A 141 -8.12 14.92 32.30
C ARG A 141 -7.11 14.47 33.36
N SER A 142 -7.63 14.15 34.55
CA SER A 142 -6.85 13.68 35.70
C SER A 142 -6.00 12.44 35.37
N LYS A 143 -4.82 12.33 36.02
CA LYS A 143 -3.83 11.26 35.78
C LYS A 143 -4.45 9.84 35.86
N GLY A 144 -5.46 9.63 36.71
CA GLY A 144 -6.18 8.36 36.86
C GLY A 144 -7.10 8.01 35.67
N VAL A 145 -7.76 9.00 35.06
CA VAL A 145 -8.60 8.78 33.87
C VAL A 145 -7.76 8.51 32.63
N ARG A 146 -6.53 9.06 32.56
CA ARG A 146 -5.53 8.70 31.53
C ARG A 146 -5.03 7.27 31.69
N LEU A 147 -4.87 6.82 32.93
CA LEU A 147 -4.44 5.48 33.31
C LEU A 147 -5.47 4.40 32.92
N LEU A 148 -6.73 4.63 33.26
CA LEU A 148 -7.85 3.75 32.93
C LEU A 148 -8.25 3.83 31.45
N GLY A 149 -7.88 4.89 30.75
CA GLY A 149 -8.08 5.04 29.31
C GLY A 149 -7.27 4.06 28.45
N GLY A 150 -6.24 3.40 29.00
CA GLY A 150 -5.46 2.39 28.28
C GLY A 150 -6.26 1.13 27.94
N ILE A 151 -7.16 0.68 28.83
CA ILE A 151 -7.97 -0.54 28.65
C ILE A 151 -8.89 -0.46 27.41
N PRO A 152 -9.75 0.57 27.24
CA PRO A 152 -10.61 0.66 26.05
C PRO A 152 -9.79 0.81 24.76
N ILE A 153 -8.64 1.50 24.81
CA ILE A 153 -7.74 1.65 23.67
C ILE A 153 -7.12 0.29 23.27
N THR A 154 -6.61 -0.47 24.24
CA THR A 154 -6.05 -1.80 23.99
C THR A 154 -7.11 -2.76 23.44
N LEU A 155 -8.32 -2.70 23.98
CA LEU A 155 -9.45 -3.48 23.46
C LEU A 155 -9.78 -3.08 22.02
N ALA A 156 -9.80 -1.78 21.70
CA ALA A 156 -10.07 -1.28 20.36
C ALA A 156 -9.03 -1.80 19.35
N ILE A 157 -7.74 -1.63 19.66
CA ILE A 157 -6.64 -2.05 18.80
C ILE A 157 -6.65 -3.57 18.63
N ALA A 158 -6.86 -4.32 19.71
CA ALA A 158 -6.93 -5.77 19.66
C ALA A 158 -8.11 -6.24 18.79
N ALA A 159 -9.32 -5.71 19.01
CA ALA A 159 -10.50 -6.09 18.24
C ALA A 159 -10.35 -5.74 16.75
N SER A 160 -9.90 -4.53 16.43
CA SER A 160 -9.62 -4.12 15.05
C SER A 160 -8.54 -4.97 14.41
N PHE A 161 -7.47 -5.29 15.15
CA PHE A 161 -6.41 -6.18 14.68
C PHE A 161 -6.95 -7.56 14.35
N PHE A 162 -7.73 -8.21 15.22
CA PHE A 162 -8.26 -9.56 14.94
C PHE A 162 -9.18 -9.59 13.72
N ILE A 163 -10.02 -8.57 13.54
CA ILE A 163 -10.86 -8.44 12.34
C ILE A 163 -9.98 -8.35 11.09
N VAL A 164 -8.98 -7.47 11.08
CA VAL A 164 -8.07 -7.29 9.93
C VAL A 164 -7.21 -8.54 9.70
N PHE A 165 -6.70 -9.16 10.76
CA PHE A 165 -5.86 -10.36 10.72
C PHE A 165 -6.58 -11.55 10.08
N VAL A 166 -7.88 -11.69 10.29
CA VAL A 166 -8.70 -12.73 9.64
C VAL A 166 -9.14 -12.33 8.23
N THR A 167 -9.57 -11.07 8.05
CA THR A 167 -10.16 -10.63 6.77
C THR A 167 -9.14 -10.41 5.65
N THR A 168 -7.94 -9.90 5.98
CA THR A 168 -6.88 -9.63 5.00
C THR A 168 -6.40 -10.87 4.23
N PRO A 169 -6.08 -12.03 4.86
CA PRO A 169 -5.67 -13.21 4.12
C PRO A 169 -6.79 -13.79 3.25
N VAL A 170 -8.02 -13.83 3.76
CA VAL A 170 -9.18 -14.32 3.00
C VAL A 170 -9.34 -13.50 1.71
N ARG A 171 -9.23 -12.17 1.81
CA ARG A 171 -9.29 -11.28 0.63
C ARG A 171 -8.12 -11.45 -0.31
N ARG A 172 -6.92 -11.71 0.20
CA ARG A 172 -5.73 -11.92 -0.63
C ARG A 172 -5.83 -13.25 -1.38
N LEU A 173 -6.34 -14.29 -0.73
CA LEU A 173 -6.65 -15.57 -1.36
C LEU A 173 -7.72 -15.41 -2.46
N LEU A 174 -8.80 -14.67 -2.18
CA LEU A 174 -9.81 -14.32 -3.17
C LEU A 174 -9.23 -13.45 -4.31
N ALA A 175 -8.27 -12.56 -4.01
CA ALA A 175 -7.56 -11.76 -5.02
C ALA A 175 -6.79 -12.65 -5.99
N ILE A 176 -6.04 -13.61 -5.45
CA ILE A 176 -5.22 -14.55 -6.22
C ILE A 176 -6.12 -15.39 -7.13
N VAL A 177 -7.24 -15.89 -6.61
CA VAL A 177 -8.25 -16.63 -7.39
C VAL A 177 -8.82 -15.76 -8.52
N ARG A 178 -9.03 -14.46 -8.26
CA ARG A 178 -9.53 -13.48 -9.24
C ARG A 178 -8.43 -12.81 -10.08
N ARG A 179 -7.17 -13.23 -9.99
CA ARG A 179 -5.99 -12.63 -10.66
C ARG A 179 -5.86 -11.10 -10.45
N GLN A 180 -6.24 -10.61 -9.28
CA GLN A 180 -6.13 -9.20 -8.91
C GLN A 180 -4.86 -8.94 -8.09
N VAL A 181 -4.25 -7.78 -8.32
CA VAL A 181 -3.08 -7.28 -7.57
C VAL A 181 -3.51 -6.05 -6.78
N ASP A 182 -2.95 -5.91 -5.58
CA ASP A 182 -3.13 -4.76 -4.71
C ASP A 182 -1.83 -3.94 -4.75
N VAL A 183 -1.92 -2.68 -5.21
CA VAL A 183 -0.79 -1.75 -5.28
C VAL A 183 -1.17 -0.50 -4.49
N GLN A 184 -0.25 -0.07 -3.64
CA GLN A 184 -0.44 1.10 -2.80
C GLN A 184 0.51 2.20 -3.24
N VAL A 185 0.00 3.43 -3.22
CA VAL A 185 0.73 4.66 -3.45
C VAL A 185 0.79 5.41 -2.11
N PRO A 186 1.99 5.78 -1.62
CA PRO A 186 2.10 6.62 -0.44
C PRO A 186 1.47 7.97 -0.73
N LEU A 187 0.54 8.39 0.14
CA LEU A 187 -0.21 9.63 -0.05
C LEU A 187 -0.69 10.15 1.30
N VAL A 188 -0.08 11.23 1.77
CA VAL A 188 -0.46 11.92 3.00
C VAL A 188 -1.28 13.15 2.65
N THR A 189 -2.51 13.20 3.17
CA THR A 189 -3.46 14.30 2.93
C THR A 189 -4.07 14.78 4.23
N ASP A 190 -4.41 16.06 4.32
CA ASP A 190 -5.19 16.61 5.43
C ASP A 190 -6.70 16.50 5.16
N ALA A 191 -7.53 16.72 6.19
CA ALA A 191 -8.98 16.53 6.10
C ALA A 191 -9.67 17.38 5.01
N ARG A 192 -9.10 18.53 4.63
CA ARG A 192 -9.64 19.42 3.58
C ARG A 192 -9.07 19.10 2.20
N GLY A 193 -7.79 18.75 2.12
CA GLY A 193 -7.15 18.26 0.90
C GLY A 193 -7.70 16.91 0.46
N TYR A 194 -8.24 16.12 1.38
CA TYR A 194 -8.84 14.82 1.10
C TYR A 194 -9.91 14.86 -0.01
N GLU A 195 -10.86 15.79 0.08
CA GLU A 195 -11.93 15.91 -0.93
C GLU A 195 -11.39 16.37 -2.30
N LEU A 196 -10.44 17.31 -2.28
CA LEU A 196 -9.77 17.80 -3.48
C LEU A 196 -8.99 16.67 -4.18
N VAL A 197 -8.26 15.88 -3.40
CA VAL A 197 -7.46 14.74 -3.87
C VAL A 197 -8.37 13.63 -4.39
N ALA A 198 -9.44 13.27 -3.66
CA ALA A 198 -10.40 12.27 -4.11
C ALA A 198 -11.05 12.67 -5.44
N LYS A 199 -11.39 13.94 -5.61
CA LYS A 199 -11.92 14.49 -6.87
C LYS A 199 -10.89 14.42 -7.98
N GLU A 200 -9.65 14.83 -7.73
CA GLU A 200 -8.56 14.78 -8.72
C GLU A 200 -8.28 13.35 -9.18
N VAL A 201 -8.29 12.38 -8.26
CA VAL A 201 -8.16 10.94 -8.56
C VAL A 201 -9.29 10.47 -9.48
N ALA A 202 -10.55 10.78 -9.13
CA ALA A 202 -11.71 10.39 -9.93
C ALA A 202 -11.68 11.01 -11.33
N VAL A 203 -11.38 12.30 -11.43
CA VAL A 203 -11.29 13.02 -12.71
C VAL A 203 -10.15 12.47 -13.57
N THR A 204 -8.98 12.24 -12.98
CA THR A 204 -7.82 11.72 -13.70
C THR A 204 -8.08 10.32 -14.25
N LEU A 205 -8.66 9.43 -13.45
CA LEU A 205 -8.98 8.07 -13.89
C LEU A 205 -10.05 8.06 -14.98
N THR A 206 -11.12 8.83 -14.82
CA THR A 206 -12.20 8.94 -15.80
C THR A 206 -11.71 9.49 -17.13
N ARG A 207 -10.85 10.52 -17.08
CA ARG A 207 -10.26 11.13 -18.29
C ARG A 207 -9.41 10.16 -19.10
N HIS A 208 -8.82 9.14 -18.47
CA HIS A 208 -7.96 8.15 -19.13
C HIS A 208 -8.65 6.79 -19.32
N GLY A 209 -9.99 6.77 -19.39
CA GLY A 209 -10.76 5.59 -19.79
C GLY A 209 -11.06 4.58 -18.69
N PHE A 210 -10.85 4.93 -17.40
CA PHE A 210 -11.35 4.12 -16.28
C PHE A 210 -12.71 4.63 -15.84
N GLU A 211 -13.75 3.82 -16.04
CA GLU A 211 -15.10 4.09 -15.53
C GLU A 211 -15.14 3.86 -14.01
N VAL A 212 -14.84 4.88 -13.22
CA VAL A 212 -14.85 4.80 -11.75
C VAL A 212 -15.96 5.66 -11.16
N HIS A 213 -16.70 5.10 -10.22
CA HIS A 213 -17.81 5.79 -9.54
C HIS A 213 -17.60 5.74 -8.02
N ALA A 214 -18.02 6.79 -7.32
CA ALA A 214 -17.99 6.80 -5.86
C ALA A 214 -19.00 5.79 -5.30
N VAL A 215 -18.53 4.86 -4.47
CA VAL A 215 -19.35 3.82 -3.82
C VAL A 215 -19.16 3.91 -2.31
N GLU A 216 -20.18 3.56 -1.54
CA GLU A 216 -20.03 3.47 -0.09
C GLU A 216 -18.96 2.43 0.29
N PRO A 217 -18.09 2.75 1.26
CA PRO A 217 -17.03 1.85 1.68
C PRO A 217 -17.58 0.52 2.18
N PRO A 218 -17.04 -0.63 1.75
CA PRO A 218 -17.45 -1.93 2.25
C PRO A 218 -17.31 -2.01 3.77
N TRP A 219 -18.25 -2.68 4.45
CA TRP A 219 -18.29 -2.71 5.92
C TRP A 219 -16.97 -3.15 6.58
N TRP A 220 -16.23 -4.06 5.98
CA TRP A 220 -14.95 -4.57 6.51
C TRP A 220 -13.77 -3.62 6.29
N VAL A 221 -13.95 -2.53 5.54
CA VAL A 221 -13.03 -1.38 5.51
C VAL A 221 -13.42 -0.36 6.59
N THR A 222 -14.73 -0.18 6.82
CA THR A 222 -15.28 0.78 7.79
C THR A 222 -15.31 0.25 9.23
N ALA A 223 -15.33 -1.06 9.44
CA ALA A 223 -15.50 -1.65 10.78
C ALA A 223 -14.25 -1.50 11.67
N PRO A 224 -13.02 -1.82 11.21
CA PRO A 224 -11.82 -1.63 12.03
C PRO A 224 -11.61 -0.16 12.40
N SER A 225 -11.88 0.76 11.46
CA SER A 225 -11.80 2.20 11.68
C SER A 225 -12.87 2.67 12.67
N LYS A 226 -14.13 2.27 12.50
CA LYS A 226 -15.23 2.63 13.41
C LYS A 226 -14.99 2.16 14.85
N ILE A 227 -14.41 0.96 15.04
CA ILE A 227 -14.01 0.45 16.35
C ILE A 227 -12.89 1.32 16.94
N LEU A 228 -11.87 1.65 16.14
CA LEU A 228 -10.77 2.52 16.57
C LEU A 228 -11.28 3.93 16.93
N PHE A 229 -12.23 4.47 16.18
CA PHE A 229 -12.85 5.77 16.46
C PHE A 229 -13.68 5.77 17.75
N THR A 230 -14.48 4.73 17.96
CA THR A 230 -15.40 4.66 19.09
C THR A 230 -14.67 4.41 20.41
N PHE A 231 -13.63 3.58 20.39
CA PHE A 231 -12.94 3.10 21.59
C PHE A 231 -11.50 3.62 21.74
N GLY A 232 -10.84 4.08 20.67
CA GLY A 232 -9.45 4.55 20.68
C GLY A 232 -9.26 6.02 21.12
N GLY A 233 -10.32 6.83 21.13
CA GLY A 233 -10.26 8.23 21.60
C GLY A 233 -9.59 9.21 20.61
N PRO A 234 -9.33 10.46 21.03
CA PRO A 234 -8.85 11.54 20.16
C PRO A 234 -7.52 11.24 19.46
N SER A 235 -6.65 10.42 20.07
CA SER A 235 -5.31 10.10 19.58
C SER A 235 -5.29 9.27 18.28
N PHE A 236 -6.40 8.65 17.88
CA PHE A 236 -6.52 7.93 16.61
C PHE A 236 -7.23 8.74 15.51
N ARG A 237 -7.83 9.89 15.85
CA ARG A 237 -8.49 10.76 14.86
C ARG A 237 -7.51 11.37 13.87
N ASP A 238 -6.24 11.50 14.26
CA ASP A 238 -5.17 12.01 13.39
C ASP A 238 -4.69 10.96 12.36
N TYR A 239 -4.97 9.67 12.59
CA TYR A 239 -4.46 8.56 11.77
C TYR A 239 -5.52 7.90 10.89
N VAL A 240 -6.80 8.01 11.27
CA VAL A 240 -7.91 7.35 10.57
C VAL A 240 -8.90 8.44 10.13
N PRO A 241 -9.25 8.56 8.84
CA PRO A 241 -10.23 9.55 8.39
C PRO A 241 -11.67 9.12 8.70
N GLU A 242 -12.54 10.09 9.01
CA GLU A 242 -13.96 9.83 9.31
C GLU A 242 -14.77 9.43 8.06
N ARG A 243 -14.28 9.72 6.85
CA ARG A 243 -14.89 9.33 5.57
C ARG A 243 -13.84 8.76 4.63
N LEU A 244 -14.06 7.52 4.18
CA LEU A 244 -13.26 6.87 3.15
C LEU A 244 -13.94 7.06 1.79
N ALA A 245 -13.22 7.62 0.83
CA ALA A 245 -13.62 7.71 -0.56
C ALA A 245 -13.19 6.41 -1.25
N CYS A 246 -14.20 5.64 -1.66
CA CYS A 246 -14.03 4.43 -2.44
C CYS A 246 -14.54 4.71 -3.86
N LEU A 247 -13.66 4.55 -4.84
CA LEU A 247 -13.96 4.65 -6.25
C LEU A 247 -13.92 3.26 -6.86
N ARG A 248 -15.04 2.78 -7.40
CA ARG A 248 -15.13 1.43 -7.97
C ARG A 248 -15.55 1.50 -9.43
N GLY A 249 -14.83 0.75 -10.25
CA GLY A 249 -15.12 0.47 -11.64
C GLY A 249 -15.06 -1.02 -11.97
N PRO A 250 -15.39 -1.43 -13.20
CA PRO A 250 -15.36 -2.82 -13.62
C PRO A 250 -13.94 -3.42 -13.67
N ARG A 251 -12.92 -2.58 -13.91
CA ARG A 251 -11.51 -3.00 -14.06
C ARG A 251 -10.61 -2.62 -12.88
N LEU A 252 -11.01 -1.59 -12.13
CA LEU A 252 -10.18 -0.97 -11.12
C LEU A 252 -11.02 -0.51 -9.94
N GLU A 253 -10.56 -0.83 -8.73
CA GLU A 253 -11.07 -0.30 -7.47
C GLU A 253 -9.96 0.53 -6.82
N VAL A 254 -10.28 1.74 -6.39
CA VAL A 254 -9.35 2.66 -5.75
C VAL A 254 -9.94 3.12 -4.43
N VAL A 255 -9.16 2.99 -3.36
CA VAL A 255 -9.55 3.38 -2.01
C VAL A 255 -8.55 4.39 -1.47
N LEU A 256 -9.05 5.56 -1.09
CA LEU A 256 -8.25 6.64 -0.53
C LEU A 256 -8.26 6.55 1.00
N TYR A 257 -7.10 6.28 1.61
CA TYR A 257 -6.87 6.29 3.05
C TYR A 257 -6.19 7.61 3.47
N ALA A 258 -6.04 7.86 4.79
CA ALA A 258 -5.35 9.07 5.28
C ALA A 258 -3.89 9.14 4.81
N ASN A 259 -3.23 7.98 4.77
CA ASN A 259 -1.78 7.82 4.55
C ASN A 259 -1.47 6.95 3.32
N GLY A 260 -2.41 6.83 2.39
CA GLY A 260 -2.15 6.10 1.16
C GLY A 260 -3.36 5.96 0.26
N LEU A 261 -3.08 5.65 -0.99
CA LEU A 261 -4.08 5.31 -1.98
C LEU A 261 -3.84 3.85 -2.38
N ALA A 262 -4.80 2.97 -2.13
CA ALA A 262 -4.72 1.59 -2.60
C ALA A 262 -5.52 1.44 -3.88
N MET A 263 -4.96 0.69 -4.81
CA MET A 263 -5.58 0.33 -6.08
C MET A 263 -5.60 -1.19 -6.20
N ARG A 264 -6.72 -1.71 -6.66
CA ARG A 264 -6.94 -3.13 -6.84
C ARG A 264 -7.53 -3.38 -8.23
N GLY A 265 -6.87 -4.23 -9.00
CA GLY A 265 -7.25 -4.51 -10.38
C GLY A 265 -6.36 -5.57 -11.01
N SER A 266 -6.36 -5.67 -12.33
CA SER A 266 -5.36 -6.46 -13.04
C SER A 266 -3.96 -5.85 -12.87
N ALA A 267 -2.90 -6.65 -12.95
CA ALA A 267 -1.53 -6.15 -12.79
C ALA A 267 -1.21 -4.97 -13.73
N GLN A 268 -1.71 -5.02 -14.97
CA GLN A 268 -1.53 -3.97 -15.97
C GLN A 268 -2.35 -2.72 -15.65
N ASP A 269 -3.65 -2.88 -15.35
CA ASP A 269 -4.54 -1.76 -15.05
C ASP A 269 -4.07 -1.00 -13.81
N THR A 270 -3.61 -1.73 -12.80
CA THR A 270 -3.11 -1.14 -11.57
C THR A 270 -1.76 -0.45 -11.76
N ALA A 271 -0.83 -1.01 -12.55
CA ALA A 271 0.43 -0.33 -12.88
C ALA A 271 0.21 0.96 -13.67
N TRP A 272 -0.74 0.94 -14.60
CA TRP A 272 -1.14 2.12 -15.38
C TRP A 272 -1.76 3.19 -14.47
N ALA A 273 -2.77 2.81 -13.69
CA ALA A 273 -3.45 3.73 -12.77
C ALA A 273 -2.47 4.32 -11.75
N HIS A 274 -1.51 3.52 -11.26
CA HIS A 274 -0.44 4.00 -10.41
C HIS A 274 0.35 5.11 -11.09
N GLY A 275 0.87 4.87 -12.30
CA GLY A 275 1.64 5.87 -13.02
C GLY A 275 0.87 7.18 -13.25
N LEU A 276 -0.39 7.09 -13.71
CA LEU A 276 -1.25 8.24 -13.95
C LEU A 276 -1.50 9.05 -12.68
N LEU A 277 -1.89 8.38 -11.60
CA LEU A 277 -2.25 9.04 -10.35
C LEU A 277 -1.03 9.71 -9.74
N VAL A 278 0.10 9.03 -9.77
CA VAL A 278 1.32 9.57 -9.19
C VAL A 278 1.82 10.80 -9.96
N GLU A 279 1.68 10.82 -11.29
CA GLU A 279 1.96 12.00 -12.11
C GLU A 279 0.96 13.14 -11.86
N ALA A 280 -0.34 12.83 -11.78
CA ALA A 280 -1.38 13.84 -11.55
C ALA A 280 -1.32 14.45 -10.14
N LEU A 281 -1.00 13.64 -9.13
CA LEU A 281 -1.00 14.04 -7.73
C LEU A 281 0.23 14.85 -7.32
N THR A 282 1.30 14.92 -8.14
CA THR A 282 2.47 15.77 -7.87
C THR A 282 2.10 17.24 -7.66
N ALA A 283 1.05 17.71 -8.34
CA ALA A 283 0.57 19.08 -8.24
C ALA A 283 -0.64 19.23 -7.29
N ALA A 284 -1.11 18.14 -6.68
CA ALA A 284 -2.24 18.14 -5.75
C ALA A 284 -1.79 18.59 -4.34
N PRO A 285 -2.73 19.03 -3.47
CA PRO A 285 -2.43 19.34 -2.07
C PRO A 285 -2.24 18.05 -1.24
N ALA A 286 -1.32 17.19 -1.66
CA ALA A 286 -0.98 15.91 -1.04
C ALA A 286 0.54 15.68 -1.11
N TYR A 287 1.08 15.01 -0.10
CA TYR A 287 2.47 14.55 -0.11
C TYR A 287 2.52 13.08 -0.52
N GLN A 288 3.46 12.69 -1.36
CA GLN A 288 3.72 11.29 -1.70
C GLN A 288 4.80 10.67 -0.81
N THR A 289 5.38 11.44 0.11
CA THR A 289 6.43 11.03 1.04
C THR A 289 5.97 11.10 2.49
N PHE A 290 6.56 10.28 3.37
CA PHE A 290 6.30 10.32 4.81
C PHE A 290 7.39 11.06 5.59
N ASP A 291 8.63 11.04 5.09
CA ASP A 291 9.74 11.72 5.75
C ASP A 291 9.60 13.25 5.70
N PRO A 292 9.73 13.98 6.82
CA PRO A 292 9.59 15.43 6.84
C PRO A 292 10.56 16.17 5.90
N GLY A 293 11.79 15.68 5.75
CA GLY A 293 12.78 16.27 4.85
C GLY A 293 12.38 16.09 3.39
N ALA A 294 11.85 14.91 3.04
CA ALA A 294 11.30 14.67 1.70
C ALA A 294 10.03 15.51 1.43
N GLN A 295 9.15 15.65 2.43
CA GLN A 295 7.96 16.50 2.33
C GLN A 295 8.29 17.99 2.15
N ASP A 296 9.39 18.47 2.72
CA ASP A 296 9.87 19.83 2.49
C ASP A 296 10.26 20.04 1.02
N ILE A 297 10.93 19.07 0.39
CA ILE A 297 11.24 19.10 -1.05
C ILE A 297 9.95 19.07 -1.88
N GLU A 298 9.00 18.18 -1.58
CA GLU A 298 7.71 18.13 -2.27
C GLU A 298 6.97 19.48 -2.19
N ARG A 299 7.03 20.14 -1.03
CA ARG A 299 6.42 21.47 -0.85
C ARG A 299 7.06 22.52 -1.75
N GLN A 300 8.38 22.48 -1.92
CA GLN A 300 9.10 23.37 -2.83
C GLN A 300 8.76 23.06 -4.29
N ILE A 301 8.72 21.79 -4.70
CA ILE A 301 8.30 21.38 -6.04
C ILE A 301 6.87 21.87 -6.31
N ARG A 302 5.96 21.70 -5.35
CA ARG A 302 4.57 22.16 -5.44
C ARG A 302 4.47 23.69 -5.60
N SER A 303 5.30 24.46 -4.89
CA SER A 303 5.27 25.92 -5.01
C SER A 303 5.70 26.38 -6.41
N VAL A 304 6.72 25.75 -7.00
CA VAL A 304 7.13 26.00 -8.39
C VAL A 304 6.00 25.62 -9.36
N TRP A 305 5.38 24.46 -9.17
CA TRP A 305 4.21 24.04 -9.96
C TRP A 305 3.03 25.00 -9.86
N ALA A 306 2.79 25.59 -8.68
CA ALA A 306 1.72 26.56 -8.47
C ALA A 306 1.97 27.84 -9.27
N VAL A 307 3.22 28.33 -9.32
CA VAL A 307 3.60 29.49 -10.14
C VAL A 307 3.50 29.16 -11.63
N PHE A 308 4.07 28.03 -12.06
CA PHE A 308 4.02 27.59 -13.45
C PHE A 308 2.59 27.48 -13.99
N ARG A 309 1.66 26.92 -13.20
CA ARG A 309 0.25 26.76 -13.61
C ARG A 309 -0.53 28.05 -13.77
N GLN A 310 -0.08 29.17 -13.20
CA GLN A 310 -0.77 30.46 -13.37
C GLN A 310 -0.71 30.95 -14.82
N ASN A 311 0.40 30.72 -15.51
CA ASN A 311 0.53 31.03 -16.94
C ASN A 311 1.56 30.13 -17.61
N PRO A 312 1.19 28.89 -18.01
CA PRO A 312 2.15 27.92 -18.52
C PRO A 312 2.94 28.42 -19.73
N ALA A 313 2.27 29.08 -20.68
CA ALA A 313 2.89 29.56 -21.91
C ALA A 313 3.99 30.61 -21.67
N ALA A 314 3.81 31.48 -20.66
CA ALA A 314 4.80 32.49 -20.30
C ALA A 314 5.95 31.94 -19.44
N HIS A 315 5.73 30.81 -18.76
CA HIS A 315 6.68 30.22 -17.82
C HIS A 315 7.49 29.05 -18.40
N VAL A 316 7.18 28.59 -19.62
CA VAL A 316 8.05 27.65 -20.34
C VAL A 316 9.40 28.31 -20.62
N GLY A 317 10.49 27.64 -20.22
CA GLY A 317 11.86 28.14 -20.36
C GLY A 317 12.20 29.34 -19.47
N ALA A 318 11.41 29.60 -18.42
CA ALA A 318 11.67 30.71 -17.51
C ALA A 318 12.89 30.42 -16.62
N ALA A 319 13.98 31.16 -16.84
CA ALA A 319 15.24 30.99 -16.12
C ALA A 319 15.10 31.01 -14.58
N ALA A 320 14.15 31.80 -14.03
CA ALA A 320 13.90 31.85 -12.59
C ALA A 320 13.34 30.54 -12.03
N LEU A 321 12.45 29.86 -12.78
CA LEU A 321 11.88 28.58 -12.36
C LEU A 321 12.89 27.43 -12.56
N GLU A 322 13.69 27.49 -13.62
CA GLU A 322 14.78 26.55 -13.86
C GLU A 322 15.86 26.65 -12.75
N ALA A 323 16.28 27.87 -12.42
CA ALA A 323 17.23 28.09 -11.31
C ALA A 323 16.69 27.56 -9.98
N ARG A 324 15.38 27.73 -9.73
CA ARG A 324 14.74 27.18 -8.53
C ARG A 324 14.70 25.66 -8.54
N LEU A 325 14.50 25.03 -9.70
CA LEU A 325 14.58 23.58 -9.84
C LEU A 325 16.01 23.05 -9.64
N ASP A 326 17.02 23.78 -10.07
CA ASP A 326 18.44 23.44 -9.84
C ASP A 326 18.80 23.48 -8.34
N GLU A 327 18.24 24.43 -7.59
CA GLU A 327 18.35 24.48 -6.12
C GLU A 327 17.72 23.24 -5.48
N ILE A 328 16.48 22.93 -5.85
CA ILE A 328 15.76 21.74 -5.37
C ILE A 328 16.56 20.47 -5.67
N THR A 329 17.13 20.35 -6.87
CA THR A 329 17.93 19.18 -7.28
C THR A 329 19.21 19.05 -6.45
N ARG A 330 19.84 20.17 -6.05
CA ARG A 330 20.98 20.16 -5.12
C ARG A 330 20.57 19.73 -3.71
N GLU A 331 19.41 20.14 -3.22
CA GLU A 331 18.88 19.69 -1.93
C GLU A 331 18.56 18.19 -1.94
N ILE A 332 17.95 17.66 -3.00
CA ILE A 332 17.67 16.23 -3.18
C ILE A 332 18.96 15.39 -3.10
N ARG A 333 20.07 15.86 -3.69
CA ARG A 333 21.35 15.14 -3.67
C ARG A 333 21.88 14.86 -2.26
N ASN A 334 21.64 15.78 -1.32
CA ASN A 334 22.17 15.70 0.03
C ASN A 334 21.11 15.25 1.06
N LEU A 335 19.93 14.82 0.60
CA LEU A 335 18.81 14.48 1.45
C LEU A 335 19.03 13.11 2.13
N PRO A 336 19.11 13.03 3.48
CA PRO A 336 19.42 11.79 4.20
C PRO A 336 18.16 10.94 4.44
N VAL A 337 17.54 10.45 3.36
CA VAL A 337 16.31 9.63 3.41
C VAL A 337 16.51 8.26 2.77
N ASP A 338 15.55 7.35 3.00
CA ASP A 338 15.54 6.05 2.34
C ASP A 338 15.40 6.19 0.81
N TYR A 339 15.91 5.21 0.06
CA TYR A 339 15.88 5.22 -1.40
C TYR A 339 14.45 5.36 -1.96
N GLU A 340 13.46 4.74 -1.33
CA GLU A 340 12.06 4.83 -1.79
C GLU A 340 11.55 6.28 -1.74
N GLU A 341 11.80 6.99 -0.63
CA GLU A 341 11.43 8.40 -0.43
C GLU A 341 12.22 9.31 -1.38
N TRP A 342 13.53 9.05 -1.54
CA TRP A 342 14.41 9.78 -2.45
C TRP A 342 13.96 9.67 -3.91
N GLN A 343 13.58 8.46 -4.35
CA GLN A 343 13.12 8.20 -5.71
C GLN A 343 11.82 8.98 -6.02
N ILE A 344 10.94 9.15 -5.04
CA ILE A 344 9.68 9.90 -5.21
C ILE A 344 9.95 11.36 -5.51
N VAL A 345 10.76 12.04 -4.69
CA VAL A 345 11.09 13.47 -4.88
C VAL A 345 11.92 13.69 -6.13
N TYR A 346 12.84 12.77 -6.45
CA TYR A 346 13.62 12.81 -7.68
C TYR A 346 12.74 12.72 -8.92
N ARG A 347 11.79 11.78 -8.95
CA ARG A 347 10.83 11.65 -10.05
C ARG A 347 9.96 12.90 -10.20
N GLN A 348 9.47 13.48 -9.10
CA GLN A 348 8.68 14.72 -9.15
C GLN A 348 9.48 15.89 -9.70
N ALA A 349 10.76 16.01 -9.35
CA ALA A 349 11.67 17.00 -9.92
C ALA A 349 11.86 16.81 -11.43
N LEU A 350 11.99 15.57 -11.92
CA LEU A 350 12.03 15.27 -13.35
C LEU A 350 10.72 15.61 -14.07
N GLN A 351 9.56 15.35 -13.45
CA GLN A 351 8.26 15.76 -14.01
C GLN A 351 8.17 17.28 -14.14
N LEU A 352 8.67 18.02 -13.14
CA LEU A 352 8.74 19.47 -13.16
C LEU A 352 9.71 19.98 -14.24
N ASP A 353 10.92 19.42 -14.36
CA ASP A 353 11.90 19.77 -15.42
C ASP A 353 11.26 19.69 -16.80
N ARG A 354 10.62 18.55 -17.10
CA ARG A 354 9.92 18.33 -18.37
C ARG A 354 8.85 19.40 -18.61
N ALA A 355 8.05 19.72 -17.59
CA ALA A 355 7.00 20.73 -17.71
C ALA A 355 7.57 22.14 -17.96
N LEU A 356 8.65 22.51 -17.27
CA LEU A 356 9.34 23.80 -17.46
C LEU A 356 9.94 23.92 -18.87
N ARG A 357 10.42 22.81 -19.45
CA ARG A 357 10.87 22.74 -20.84
C ARG A 357 9.74 22.73 -21.87
N GLY A 358 8.48 22.71 -21.43
CA GLY A 358 7.32 22.60 -22.32
C GLY A 358 7.09 21.19 -22.89
N GLU A 359 7.79 20.18 -22.37
CA GLU A 359 7.60 18.80 -22.77
C GLU A 359 6.32 18.23 -22.16
N LYS A 360 5.63 17.39 -22.93
CA LYS A 360 4.48 16.65 -22.40
C LYS A 360 4.96 15.61 -21.39
N GLN A 361 4.13 15.38 -20.38
CA GLN A 361 4.33 14.29 -19.44
C GLN A 361 4.10 12.95 -20.12
N MET A 362 4.88 11.94 -19.72
CA MET A 362 4.98 10.67 -20.45
C MET A 362 3.65 9.90 -20.49
N LEU A 363 2.85 9.92 -19.42
CA LEU A 363 1.64 9.11 -19.34
C LEU A 363 0.37 9.83 -19.81
N LYS A 364 0.44 11.16 -20.03
CA LYS A 364 -0.66 11.96 -20.59
C LYS A 364 -0.74 11.94 -22.11
N ALA A 365 0.30 11.50 -22.83
CA ALA A 365 0.43 11.78 -24.26
C ALA A 365 0.29 10.57 -25.22
N ASP A 366 0.66 9.34 -24.82
CA ASP A 366 1.12 8.38 -25.85
C ASP A 366 0.24 7.16 -26.16
N MET A 367 -0.89 6.92 -25.50
CA MET A 367 -1.34 5.52 -25.38
C MET A 367 -2.79 5.16 -25.72
N GLU A 368 -3.55 6.02 -26.39
CA GLU A 368 -4.81 5.57 -27.01
C GLU A 368 -4.57 4.62 -28.20
N SER A 369 -3.44 4.80 -28.89
CA SER A 369 -3.03 4.01 -30.06
C SER A 369 -2.59 2.59 -29.71
N GLU A 370 -1.77 2.39 -28.68
CA GLU A 370 -1.35 1.04 -28.28
C GLU A 370 -2.49 0.25 -27.63
N LEU A 371 -3.40 0.91 -26.91
CA LEU A 371 -4.55 0.25 -26.31
C LEU A 371 -5.54 -0.24 -27.39
N ALA A 372 -5.72 0.53 -28.47
CA ALA A 372 -6.51 0.12 -29.62
C ALA A 372 -5.86 -1.06 -30.37
N MET A 373 -4.53 -1.02 -30.55
CA MET A 373 -3.78 -2.11 -31.20
C MET A 373 -3.76 -3.39 -30.36
N ALA A 374 -3.62 -3.28 -29.03
CA ALA A 374 -3.66 -4.41 -28.11
C ALA A 374 -5.07 -5.04 -28.03
N LYS A 375 -6.13 -4.22 -28.02
CA LYS A 375 -7.52 -4.70 -28.13
C LYS A 375 -7.77 -5.40 -29.47
N GLY A 376 -7.25 -4.83 -30.57
CA GLY A 376 -7.33 -5.43 -31.90
C GLY A 376 -6.63 -6.79 -31.99
N LEU A 377 -5.42 -6.89 -31.43
CA LEU A 377 -4.66 -8.14 -31.39
C LEU A 377 -5.35 -9.20 -30.52
N ALA A 378 -5.88 -8.82 -29.35
CA ALA A 378 -6.62 -9.72 -28.48
C ALA A 378 -7.90 -10.26 -29.15
N MET A 379 -8.64 -9.40 -29.87
CA MET A 379 -9.82 -9.82 -30.64
C MET A 379 -9.47 -10.73 -31.81
N ALA A 380 -8.38 -10.45 -32.54
CA ALA A 380 -7.92 -11.31 -33.62
C ALA A 380 -7.52 -12.71 -33.10
N VAL A 381 -6.81 -12.78 -31.97
CA VAL A 381 -6.46 -14.05 -31.33
C VAL A 381 -7.71 -14.80 -30.87
N LEU A 382 -8.67 -14.11 -30.24
CA LEU A 382 -9.91 -14.72 -29.77
C LEU A 382 -10.73 -15.34 -30.92
N VAL A 383 -10.90 -14.61 -32.02
CA VAL A 383 -11.62 -15.09 -33.21
C VAL A 383 -10.89 -16.26 -33.86
N THR A 384 -9.56 -16.21 -33.93
CA THR A 384 -8.74 -17.29 -34.49
C THR A 384 -8.87 -18.57 -33.66
N VAL A 385 -8.84 -18.46 -32.33
CA VAL A 385 -9.01 -19.60 -31.41
C VAL A 385 -10.41 -20.21 -31.54
N LEU A 386 -11.46 -19.37 -31.60
CA LEU A 386 -12.84 -19.82 -31.80
C LEU A 386 -13.03 -20.52 -33.16
N GLY A 387 -12.46 -19.96 -34.24
CA GLY A 387 -12.50 -20.55 -35.57
C GLY A 387 -11.78 -21.89 -35.63
N LEU A 388 -10.58 -21.99 -35.03
CA LEU A 388 -9.84 -23.25 -34.94
C LEU A 388 -10.62 -24.32 -34.15
N ASN A 389 -11.29 -23.93 -33.06
CA ASN A 389 -12.13 -24.85 -32.29
C ASN A 389 -13.29 -25.41 -33.12
N MET A 390 -13.96 -24.56 -33.92
CA MET A 390 -15.03 -25.02 -34.82
C MET A 390 -14.51 -25.96 -35.92
N LEU A 391 -13.31 -25.72 -36.46
CA LEU A 391 -12.67 -26.63 -37.41
C LEU A 391 -12.34 -28.00 -36.78
N LEU A 392 -11.89 -28.02 -35.52
CA LEU A 392 -11.63 -29.26 -34.79
C LEU A 392 -12.92 -30.05 -34.57
N VAL A 393 -14.01 -29.38 -34.19
CA VAL A 393 -15.33 -30.02 -34.05
C VAL A 393 -15.79 -30.60 -35.39
N ALA A 394 -15.65 -29.86 -36.49
CA ALA A 394 -15.97 -30.36 -37.82
C ALA A 394 -15.14 -31.60 -38.19
N LEU A 395 -13.85 -31.62 -37.85
CA LEU A 395 -12.97 -32.76 -38.08
C LEU A 395 -13.39 -33.98 -37.24
N VAL A 396 -13.82 -33.79 -35.99
CA VAL A 396 -14.38 -34.87 -35.16
C VAL A 396 -15.62 -35.46 -35.81
N PHE A 397 -16.55 -34.63 -36.30
CA PHE A 397 -17.75 -35.11 -37.00
C PHE A 397 -17.42 -35.83 -38.32
N ALA A 398 -16.42 -35.36 -39.07
CA ALA A 398 -15.96 -36.02 -40.28
C ALA A 398 -15.40 -37.42 -39.97
N LEU A 399 -14.53 -37.55 -38.96
CA LEU A 399 -13.99 -38.84 -38.54
C LEU A 399 -15.07 -39.75 -37.92
N ALA A 400 -16.08 -39.18 -37.28
CA ALA A 400 -17.19 -39.95 -36.70
C ALA A 400 -18.02 -40.72 -37.75
N THR A 401 -17.87 -40.41 -39.05
CA THR A 401 -18.48 -41.19 -40.13
C THR A 401 -17.76 -42.52 -40.39
N VAL A 402 -16.48 -42.62 -40.02
CA VAL A 402 -15.62 -43.79 -40.28
C VAL A 402 -15.33 -44.59 -39.00
N MET A 403 -15.39 -43.95 -37.83
CA MET A 403 -15.13 -44.57 -36.52
C MET A 403 -16.09 -44.05 -35.44
N PRO A 404 -16.25 -44.73 -34.29
CA PRO A 404 -17.10 -44.24 -33.20
C PRO A 404 -16.70 -42.82 -32.76
N GLY A 405 -17.68 -41.93 -32.62
CA GLY A 405 -17.44 -40.49 -32.35
C GLY A 405 -16.63 -40.21 -31.07
N TRP A 406 -16.74 -41.07 -30.06
CA TRP A 406 -15.93 -40.97 -28.84
C TRP A 406 -14.43 -41.23 -29.12
N LEU A 407 -14.11 -42.13 -30.06
CA LEU A 407 -12.76 -42.46 -30.47
C LEU A 407 -12.16 -41.32 -31.31
N ALA A 408 -12.94 -40.74 -32.23
CA ALA A 408 -12.55 -39.60 -33.04
C ALA A 408 -12.19 -38.37 -32.17
N ALA A 409 -13.03 -38.08 -31.16
CA ALA A 409 -12.78 -37.00 -30.20
C ALA A 409 -11.51 -37.25 -29.37
N LEU A 410 -11.28 -38.49 -28.91
CA LEU A 410 -10.08 -38.85 -28.16
C LEU A 410 -8.79 -38.74 -29.00
N LEU A 411 -8.83 -39.14 -30.27
CA LEU A 411 -7.66 -39.06 -31.15
C LEU A 411 -7.27 -37.60 -31.44
N ILE A 412 -8.23 -36.75 -31.80
CA ILE A 412 -7.97 -35.34 -32.10
C ILE A 412 -7.57 -34.58 -30.83
N GLY A 413 -8.31 -34.78 -29.74
CA GLY A 413 -8.01 -34.16 -28.44
C GLY A 413 -6.65 -34.60 -27.90
N GLY A 414 -6.33 -35.89 -27.97
CA GLY A 414 -5.05 -36.46 -27.56
C GLY A 414 -3.88 -35.89 -28.36
N GLY A 415 -4.01 -35.80 -29.69
CA GLY A 415 -3.00 -35.20 -30.56
C GLY A 415 -2.71 -33.74 -30.22
N LEU A 416 -3.74 -32.93 -29.96
CA LEU A 416 -3.59 -31.53 -29.55
C LEU A 416 -2.89 -31.36 -28.21
N VAL A 417 -3.19 -32.23 -27.23
CA VAL A 417 -2.53 -32.21 -25.91
C VAL A 417 -1.04 -32.52 -26.04
N VAL A 418 -0.67 -33.49 -26.89
CA VAL A 418 0.75 -33.81 -27.15
C VAL A 418 1.46 -32.62 -27.80
N ILE A 419 0.88 -32.03 -28.85
CA ILE A 419 1.46 -30.86 -29.53
C ILE A 419 1.59 -29.67 -28.56
N GLY A 420 0.54 -29.38 -27.78
CA GLY A 420 0.54 -28.32 -26.78
C GLY A 420 1.57 -28.55 -25.68
N GLY A 421 1.76 -29.80 -25.24
CA GLY A 421 2.80 -30.19 -24.29
C GLY A 421 4.21 -29.96 -24.83
N ILE A 422 4.47 -30.34 -26.09
CA ILE A 422 5.77 -30.12 -26.75
C ILE A 422 6.06 -28.62 -26.88
N LEU A 423 5.10 -27.82 -27.37
CA LEU A 423 5.26 -26.37 -27.50
C LEU A 423 5.47 -25.70 -26.14
N GLY A 424 4.69 -26.10 -25.13
CA GLY A 424 4.84 -25.60 -23.76
C GLY A 424 6.21 -25.93 -23.16
N TYR A 425 6.72 -27.14 -23.39
CA TYR A 425 8.05 -27.56 -22.97
C TYR A 425 9.16 -26.78 -23.69
N VAL A 426 9.04 -26.57 -25.01
CA VAL A 426 10.00 -25.78 -25.81
C VAL A 426 10.00 -24.31 -25.36
N SER A 427 8.84 -23.70 -25.11
CA SER A 427 8.77 -22.33 -24.58
C SER A 427 9.33 -22.23 -23.15
N TRP A 428 9.18 -23.25 -22.31
CA TRP A 428 9.72 -23.27 -20.96
C TRP A 428 11.26 -23.39 -20.95
N THR A 429 11.82 -24.23 -21.81
CA THR A 429 13.28 -24.39 -21.98
C THR A 429 13.95 -23.15 -22.57
N ARG A 430 13.21 -22.31 -23.30
CA ARG A 430 13.70 -21.02 -23.83
C ARG A 430 13.44 -19.81 -22.92
N ARG A 431 12.94 -19.98 -21.69
CA ARG A 431 12.81 -18.85 -20.75
C ARG A 431 14.18 -18.24 -20.48
N VAL A 432 14.37 -17.01 -20.95
CA VAL A 432 15.55 -16.19 -20.68
C VAL A 432 15.55 -15.80 -19.20
N THR A 433 16.28 -16.55 -18.37
CA THR A 433 16.48 -16.29 -16.93
C THR A 433 17.66 -15.33 -16.65
N SER A 434 18.08 -14.50 -17.60
CA SER A 434 19.13 -13.50 -17.37
C SER A 434 18.99 -12.26 -18.26
N PRO A 435 18.19 -11.24 -17.87
CA PRO A 435 18.08 -9.98 -18.61
C PRO A 435 19.28 -9.01 -18.44
N LEU A 436 20.40 -9.43 -17.85
CA LEU A 436 21.56 -8.56 -17.57
C LEU A 436 22.85 -8.98 -18.31
N ALA A 437 22.74 -9.51 -19.52
CA ALA A 437 23.93 -9.80 -20.35
C ALA A 437 24.46 -8.56 -21.08
N LEU A 438 23.60 -7.58 -21.39
CA LEU A 438 23.98 -6.39 -22.16
C LEU A 438 24.70 -5.32 -21.32
N THR A 439 24.43 -5.21 -20.03
CA THR A 439 25.07 -4.21 -19.15
C THR A 439 26.52 -4.56 -18.78
N ARG A 440 26.88 -5.86 -18.76
CA ARG A 440 28.23 -6.28 -18.36
C ARG A 440 29.27 -6.07 -19.47
N LYS A 441 28.85 -6.02 -20.73
CA LYS A 441 29.75 -5.75 -21.87
C LYS A 441 30.11 -4.27 -21.94
N THR A 442 29.12 -3.38 -21.78
CA THR A 442 29.34 -1.93 -21.77
C THR A 442 30.18 -1.47 -20.58
N ILE A 443 29.96 -2.02 -19.38
CA ILE A 443 30.79 -1.68 -18.20
C ILE A 443 32.24 -2.16 -18.37
N ARG A 444 32.47 -3.26 -19.11
CA ARG A 444 33.84 -3.76 -19.34
C ARG A 444 34.55 -2.98 -20.44
N GLU A 445 33.85 -2.57 -21.48
CA GLU A 445 34.34 -1.64 -22.52
C GLU A 445 34.66 -0.26 -21.91
N ASP A 446 33.80 0.28 -21.03
CA ASP A 446 34.04 1.54 -20.32
C ASP A 446 35.26 1.45 -19.38
N SER A 447 35.47 0.31 -18.73
CA SER A 447 36.64 0.11 -17.85
C SER A 447 37.97 0.02 -18.62
N GLN A 448 37.94 -0.45 -19.88
CA GLN A 448 39.12 -0.49 -20.75
C GLN A 448 39.42 0.90 -21.30
N TRP A 449 38.39 1.66 -21.68
CA TRP A 449 38.54 3.04 -22.14
C TRP A 449 39.12 3.96 -21.06
N VAL A 450 38.76 3.76 -19.78
CA VAL A 450 39.35 4.49 -18.65
C VAL A 450 40.81 4.08 -18.41
N LYS A 451 41.18 2.82 -18.66
CA LYS A 451 42.57 2.36 -18.49
C LYS A 451 43.50 2.82 -19.60
N GLU A 452 43.02 2.90 -20.85
CA GLU A 452 43.80 3.44 -21.98
C GLU A 452 44.03 4.95 -21.87
N ARG A 453 43.27 5.66 -21.04
CA ARG A 453 43.39 7.12 -20.83
C ARG A 453 44.20 7.49 -19.58
N LEU A 454 44.57 6.50 -18.77
CA LEU A 454 45.38 6.63 -17.56
C LEU A 454 46.77 5.98 -17.67
N ALA A 455 47.07 5.34 -18.80
CA ALA A 455 48.42 4.96 -19.23
C ALA A 455 48.87 5.93 -20.32
#